data_AF-A0A7X7C3J1-F1
#
_entry.id   AF-A0A7X7C3J1-F1
#
_cell.length_a   1.000
_cell.length_b   1.000
_cell.length_c   1.000
_cell.angle_alpha   90.00
_cell.angle_beta   90.00
_cell.angle_gamma   90.00
#
_symmetry.space_group_name_H-M   'P 1'
#
loop_
_entity.id
_entity.type
_entity.pdbx_description
1 polymer ?
#
loop_
_entity_poly.entity_id
_entity_poly.type
_entity_poly.pdbx_seq_one_letter_code
_entity_poly.pdbx_strand_id
1 'polypeptide(L)'
;MHPLIIYLIQVNLALVLFYLLYAFLFKRDTFLHLRRFYFISSIAFSLLYPLLVVPGLSDVFNFMKDEPKVVEATVFFEAPTMQMIIDQPEEAVRSFNIPWEQVISIIYIAVTLFFISRFLWQLISIFRMKVKSKKVSVSGVDVYELRTDITPFSFFGMIFINTDMHTEEELNQIIIHEHTHVKERHSLDVMLIEVLLLFSWWNPFVWFFKREMAMNLEYLADKGVLRKGVDSREYQYHLLRLTYHETAVQIVNNFNVSQLKQRIMMMNKTKSSSLKLAKYLLMLPMFFVLIAANSVYARENEQIIQVPSPPPPPPPVKLAETDEVFVVVEEMPEYPGGVDAMMRFLGETIRYPFEAMTNGIQGRVICNFVIEKDGSVSDVQIVRGIDPHLDDEAIRVIEAMPKWKP
;
A
#
# COMPACT_ATOMS: atom_id res chain seq x y z
N MET A 1 7.11 6.16 9.64
CA MET A 1 5.69 5.96 9.24
C MET A 1 5.03 5.05 10.25
N HIS A 2 3.95 5.51 10.87
CA HIS A 2 3.18 4.74 11.84
C HIS A 2 2.74 3.36 11.29
N PRO A 3 2.87 2.23 12.03
CA PRO A 3 2.52 0.87 11.57
C PRO A 3 1.10 0.74 11.00
N LEU A 4 0.16 1.49 11.58
CA LEU A 4 -1.22 1.60 11.10
C LEU A 4 -1.33 2.07 9.64
N ILE A 5 -0.52 3.05 9.23
CA ILE A 5 -0.56 3.62 7.88
C ILE A 5 -0.04 2.60 6.87
N ILE A 6 1.05 1.92 7.20
CA ILE A 6 1.61 0.84 6.36
C ILE A 6 0.56 -0.27 6.17
N TYR A 7 -0.08 -0.69 7.26
CA TYR A 7 -1.17 -1.67 7.21
C TYR A 7 -2.32 -1.21 6.29
N LEU A 8 -2.80 0.03 6.44
CA LEU A 8 -3.88 0.57 5.61
C LEU A 8 -3.50 0.62 4.12
N ILE A 9 -2.27 0.98 3.81
CA ILE A 9 -1.75 1.00 2.43
C ILE A 9 -1.75 -0.42 1.86
N GLN A 10 -1.24 -1.41 2.61
CA GLN A 10 -1.20 -2.81 2.21
C GLN A 10 -2.62 -3.35 1.93
N VAL A 11 -3.55 -3.19 2.88
CA VAL A 11 -4.97 -3.58 2.69
C VAL A 11 -5.55 -2.98 1.41
N ASN A 12 -5.36 -1.67 1.20
CA ASN A 12 -5.91 -0.97 0.05
C ASN A 12 -5.27 -1.39 -1.27
N LEU A 13 -3.96 -1.66 -1.29
CA LEU A 13 -3.26 -2.19 -2.46
C LEU A 13 -3.86 -3.54 -2.88
N ALA A 14 -4.06 -4.45 -1.94
CA ALA A 14 -4.68 -5.74 -2.22
C ALA A 14 -6.11 -5.59 -2.76
N LEU A 15 -6.92 -4.68 -2.19
CA LEU A 15 -8.28 -4.40 -2.69
C LEU A 15 -8.29 -3.88 -4.14
N VAL A 16 -7.32 -3.03 -4.51
CA VAL A 16 -7.16 -2.59 -5.91
C VAL A 16 -6.87 -3.78 -6.82
N LEU A 17 -5.91 -4.64 -6.44
CA LEU A 17 -5.54 -5.81 -7.24
C LEU A 17 -6.71 -6.78 -7.41
N PHE A 18 -7.47 -7.08 -6.35
CA PHE A 18 -8.67 -7.91 -6.44
C PHE A 18 -9.77 -7.24 -7.27
N TYR A 19 -9.97 -5.93 -7.15
CA TYR A 19 -10.94 -5.27 -8.02
C TYR A 19 -10.56 -5.43 -9.49
N LEU A 20 -9.30 -5.17 -9.84
CA LEU A 20 -8.82 -5.27 -11.22
C LEU A 20 -8.98 -6.69 -11.75
N LEU A 21 -8.57 -7.70 -10.98
CA LEU A 21 -8.74 -9.11 -11.33
C LEU A 21 -10.20 -9.44 -11.63
N TYR A 22 -11.12 -8.97 -10.78
CA TYR A 22 -12.56 -9.13 -10.99
C TYR A 22 -13.06 -8.43 -12.25
N ALA A 23 -12.65 -7.17 -12.47
CA ALA A 23 -13.09 -6.36 -13.58
C ALA A 23 -12.72 -7.00 -14.93
N PHE A 24 -11.51 -7.59 -15.02
CA PHE A 24 -11.02 -8.22 -16.24
C PHE A 24 -11.56 -9.65 -16.44
N LEU A 25 -11.67 -10.46 -15.38
CA LEU A 25 -11.95 -11.89 -15.52
C LEU A 25 -13.41 -12.27 -15.24
N PHE A 26 -13.99 -11.75 -14.15
CA PHE A 26 -15.21 -12.31 -13.55
C PHE A 26 -16.46 -11.47 -13.79
N LYS A 27 -16.33 -10.17 -14.09
CA LYS A 27 -17.47 -9.24 -14.26
C LYS A 27 -18.53 -9.73 -15.24
N ARG A 28 -18.13 -10.49 -16.27
CA ARG A 28 -19.03 -11.01 -17.31
C ARG A 28 -19.52 -12.44 -17.04
N ASP A 29 -19.18 -13.07 -15.94
CA ASP A 29 -19.58 -14.44 -15.65
C ASP A 29 -20.97 -14.52 -15.01
N THR A 30 -21.66 -15.63 -15.28
CA THR A 30 -23.03 -15.91 -14.79
C THR A 30 -23.05 -16.71 -13.48
N PHE A 31 -21.87 -17.04 -12.92
CA PHE A 31 -21.71 -17.74 -11.64
C PHE A 31 -21.87 -16.78 -10.45
N LEU A 32 -23.09 -16.28 -10.22
CA LEU A 32 -23.38 -15.20 -9.27
C LEU A 32 -22.99 -15.51 -7.81
N HIS A 33 -23.21 -16.74 -7.33
CA HIS A 33 -22.80 -17.11 -5.97
C HIS A 33 -21.27 -17.17 -5.83
N LEU A 34 -20.56 -17.56 -6.88
CA LEU A 34 -19.10 -17.61 -6.85
C LEU A 34 -18.48 -16.21 -6.94
N ARG A 35 -19.11 -15.29 -7.66
CA ARG A 35 -18.79 -13.86 -7.63
C ARG A 35 -19.02 -13.25 -6.24
N ARG A 36 -20.12 -13.62 -5.57
CA ARG A 36 -20.37 -13.22 -4.18
C ARG A 36 -19.27 -13.74 -3.25
N PHE A 37 -18.93 -15.03 -3.36
CA PHE A 37 -17.85 -15.63 -2.59
C PHE A 37 -16.51 -14.92 -2.84
N TYR A 38 -16.19 -14.63 -4.11
CA TYR A 38 -15.00 -13.86 -4.49
C TYR A 38 -14.91 -12.52 -3.76
N PHE A 39 -16.00 -11.76 -3.70
CA PHE A 39 -16.01 -10.46 -3.04
C PHE A 39 -15.74 -10.60 -1.53
N ILE A 40 -16.42 -11.53 -0.86
CA ILE A 40 -16.25 -11.77 0.58
C ILE A 40 -14.83 -12.26 0.88
N SER A 41 -14.32 -13.23 0.11
CA SER A 41 -12.97 -13.77 0.31
C SER A 41 -11.88 -12.74 0.04
N SER A 42 -12.06 -11.89 -0.98
CA SER A 42 -11.11 -10.82 -1.29
C SER A 42 -11.06 -9.79 -0.18
N ILE A 43 -12.21 -9.36 0.36
CA ILE A 43 -12.26 -8.42 1.49
C ILE A 43 -11.59 -9.04 2.73
N ALA A 44 -11.98 -10.26 3.09
CA ALA A 44 -11.41 -10.96 4.25
C ALA A 44 -9.89 -11.14 4.10
N PHE A 45 -9.44 -11.58 2.93
CA PHE A 45 -8.02 -11.77 2.65
C PHE A 45 -7.26 -10.44 2.68
N SER A 46 -7.77 -9.38 2.05
CA SER A 46 -7.13 -8.06 2.06
C SER A 46 -6.91 -7.52 3.48
N LEU A 47 -7.82 -7.81 4.41
CA LEU A 47 -7.68 -7.41 5.82
C LEU A 47 -6.69 -8.31 6.59
N LEU A 48 -6.62 -9.60 6.27
CA LEU A 48 -5.83 -10.56 7.03
C LEU A 48 -4.40 -10.71 6.53
N TYR A 49 -4.15 -10.60 5.22
CA TYR A 49 -2.84 -10.90 4.63
C TYR A 49 -1.67 -10.06 5.15
N PRO A 50 -1.82 -8.77 5.52
CA PRO A 50 -0.69 -8.00 6.05
C PRO A 50 -0.17 -8.58 7.37
N LEU A 51 -1.04 -9.30 8.09
CA LEU A 51 -0.72 -9.97 9.36
C LEU A 51 -0.15 -11.38 9.15
N LEU A 52 -0.16 -11.89 7.91
CA LEU A 52 0.35 -13.22 7.57
C LEU A 52 1.79 -13.10 7.07
N VAL A 53 2.73 -13.56 7.89
CA VAL A 53 4.15 -13.68 7.54
C VAL A 53 4.53 -15.15 7.63
N VAL A 54 5.03 -15.71 6.52
CA VAL A 54 5.47 -17.10 6.45
C VAL A 54 6.99 -17.11 6.24
N PRO A 55 7.78 -17.41 7.29
CA PRO A 55 9.25 -17.31 7.23
C PRO A 55 9.86 -18.07 6.05
N GLY A 56 9.42 -19.31 5.79
CA GLY A 56 9.98 -20.16 4.74
C GLY A 56 9.69 -19.72 3.30
N LEU A 57 8.70 -18.85 3.05
CA LEU A 57 8.44 -18.33 1.70
C LEU A 57 9.48 -17.28 1.27
N SER A 58 10.04 -16.56 2.24
CA SER A 58 11.05 -15.53 1.97
C SER A 58 12.35 -16.15 1.44
N ASP A 59 12.74 -17.34 1.93
CA ASP A 59 13.93 -18.05 1.48
C ASP A 59 13.81 -18.54 0.03
N VAL A 60 12.63 -19.05 -0.35
CA VAL A 60 12.37 -19.55 -1.72
C VAL A 60 12.43 -18.44 -2.76
N PHE A 61 11.88 -17.25 -2.45
CA PHE A 61 11.91 -16.11 -3.37
C PHE A 61 13.27 -15.41 -3.40
N ASN A 62 14.01 -15.38 -2.29
CA ASN A 62 15.36 -14.81 -2.25
C ASN A 62 16.41 -15.67 -2.96
N PHE A 63 16.20 -16.99 -3.10
CA PHE A 63 17.07 -17.85 -3.92
C PHE A 63 17.16 -17.40 -5.39
N MET A 64 16.12 -16.74 -5.92
CA MET A 64 16.15 -16.18 -7.28
C MET A 64 16.86 -14.83 -7.38
N LYS A 65 17.23 -14.23 -6.24
CA LYS A 65 17.76 -12.87 -6.11
C LYS A 65 19.14 -12.85 -5.44
N ASP A 66 19.86 -13.96 -5.51
CA ASP A 66 21.27 -14.05 -5.10
C ASP A 66 22.12 -13.27 -6.11
N GLU A 67 22.02 -11.94 -6.05
CA GLU A 67 23.14 -11.10 -6.47
C GLU A 67 24.26 -11.35 -5.48
N PRO A 68 25.52 -11.49 -5.93
CA PRO A 68 26.64 -11.64 -5.03
C PRO A 68 26.63 -10.43 -4.09
N LYS A 69 26.35 -10.68 -2.81
CA LYS A 69 26.59 -9.70 -1.76
C LYS A 69 28.09 -9.42 -1.80
N VAL A 70 28.48 -8.35 -2.51
CA VAL A 70 29.77 -7.72 -2.30
C VAL A 70 29.70 -7.26 -0.86
N VAL A 71 30.41 -7.98 0.01
CA VAL A 71 30.64 -7.54 1.37
C VAL A 71 31.54 -6.33 1.23
N GLU A 72 30.97 -5.16 0.98
CA GLU A 72 31.63 -3.90 1.27
C GLU A 72 31.74 -3.85 2.79
N ALA A 73 32.83 -4.41 3.30
CA ALA A 73 33.31 -4.09 4.62
C ALA A 73 33.67 -2.60 4.58
N THR A 74 32.69 -1.74 4.84
CA THR A 74 32.97 -0.36 5.25
C THR A 74 33.59 -0.46 6.63
N VAL A 75 34.91 -0.64 6.65
CA VAL A 75 35.71 -0.40 7.84
C VAL A 75 35.59 1.10 8.10
N PHE A 76 34.74 1.46 9.06
CA PHE A 76 34.77 2.80 9.62
C PHE A 76 36.09 2.93 10.35
N PHE A 77 37.10 3.47 9.67
CA PHE A 77 38.15 4.17 10.37
C PHE A 77 37.52 5.47 10.86
N GLU A 78 37.32 5.60 12.17
CA GLU A 78 37.09 6.89 12.82
C GLU A 78 38.33 7.75 12.55
N ALA A 79 38.43 8.32 11.36
CA ALA A 79 39.30 9.46 11.15
C ALA A 79 38.70 10.57 12.03
N PRO A 80 39.47 11.16 12.95
CA PRO A 80 39.00 12.27 13.77
C PRO A 80 38.55 13.37 12.81
N THR A 81 37.23 13.49 12.65
CA THR A 81 36.66 14.52 11.81
C THR A 81 36.72 15.78 12.65
N MET A 82 37.68 16.64 12.32
CA MET A 82 37.79 17.95 12.96
C MET A 82 36.54 18.75 12.56
N GLN A 83 35.51 18.71 13.40
CA GLN A 83 34.35 19.56 13.25
C GLN A 83 34.81 20.99 13.56
N MET A 84 34.96 21.81 12.52
CA MET A 84 34.97 23.26 12.70
C MET A 84 33.63 23.66 13.31
N ILE A 85 33.64 23.94 14.62
CA ILE A 85 32.55 24.69 15.26
C ILE A 85 32.72 26.12 14.78
N ILE A 86 32.10 26.45 13.65
CA ILE A 86 31.84 27.84 13.31
C ILE A 86 30.72 28.25 14.26
N ASP A 87 31.05 29.05 15.25
CA ASP A 87 30.09 29.72 16.14
C ASP A 87 29.38 30.81 15.31
N GLN A 88 28.53 30.37 14.36
CA GLN A 88 27.57 31.26 13.72
C GLN A 88 26.50 31.57 14.76
N PRO A 89 26.17 32.85 15.01
CA PRO A 89 25.01 33.16 15.82
C PRO A 89 23.81 32.51 15.14
N GLU A 90 23.12 31.63 15.88
CA GLU A 90 21.81 31.09 15.49
C GLU A 90 20.84 32.28 15.35
N GLU A 91 20.85 32.95 14.20
CA GLU A 91 19.64 33.59 13.74
C GLU A 91 18.62 32.47 13.58
N ALA A 92 17.70 32.40 14.55
CA ALA A 92 16.56 31.52 14.53
C ALA A 92 15.69 31.85 13.32
N VAL A 93 16.09 31.37 12.15
CA VAL A 93 15.19 31.11 11.04
C VAL A 93 14.23 30.08 11.61
N ARG A 94 13.07 30.55 12.10
CA ARG A 94 11.94 29.70 12.46
C ARG A 94 11.53 28.98 11.19
N SER A 95 12.20 27.87 10.88
CA SER A 95 11.71 26.92 9.91
C SER A 95 10.39 26.42 10.49
N PHE A 96 9.29 26.77 9.83
CA PHE A 96 7.99 26.19 10.13
C PHE A 96 8.04 24.71 9.77
N ASN A 97 8.60 23.89 10.66
CA ASN A 97 8.63 22.45 10.51
C ASN A 97 7.25 21.92 10.93
N ILE A 98 6.30 21.95 10.00
CA ILE A 98 4.97 21.39 10.22
C ILE A 98 5.09 19.87 10.27
N PRO A 99 4.66 19.20 11.36
CA PRO A 99 4.71 17.75 11.47
C PRO A 99 3.63 17.11 10.59
N TRP A 100 3.90 17.01 9.29
CA TRP A 100 2.95 16.52 8.29
C TRP A 100 2.36 15.14 8.60
N GLU A 101 3.12 14.24 9.24
CA GLU A 101 2.62 12.93 9.67
C GLU A 101 1.47 13.05 10.67
N GLN A 102 1.57 13.96 11.64
CA GLN A 102 0.52 14.20 12.63
C GLN A 102 -0.70 14.86 11.98
N VAL A 103 -0.46 15.84 11.10
CA VAL A 103 -1.53 16.54 10.38
C VAL A 103 -2.34 15.55 9.52
N ILE A 104 -1.67 14.70 8.74
CA ILE A 104 -2.33 13.68 7.91
C ILE A 104 -3.11 12.69 8.77
N SER A 105 -2.53 12.25 9.90
CA SER A 105 -3.19 11.31 10.82
C SER A 105 -4.45 11.91 11.44
N ILE A 106 -4.40 13.18 11.87
CA ILE A 106 -5.56 13.90 12.42
C ILE A 106 -6.66 14.04 11.37
N ILE A 107 -6.30 14.45 10.14
CA ILE A 107 -7.26 14.55 9.03
C ILE A 107 -7.91 13.19 8.75
N TYR A 108 -7.11 12.14 8.67
CA TYR A 108 -7.61 10.78 8.41
C TYR A 108 -8.60 10.33 9.49
N ILE A 109 -8.28 10.54 10.77
CA ILE A 109 -9.18 10.21 11.89
C ILE A 109 -10.47 11.03 11.83
N ALA A 110 -10.37 12.35 11.58
CA ALA A 110 -11.53 13.23 11.52
C ALA A 110 -12.50 12.83 10.39
N VAL A 111 -11.98 12.55 9.20
CA VAL A 111 -12.79 12.11 8.05
C VAL A 111 -13.40 10.73 8.34
N THR A 112 -12.62 9.80 8.88
CA THR A 112 -13.11 8.46 9.26
C THR A 112 -14.24 8.55 10.29
N LEU A 113 -14.12 9.42 11.30
CA LEU A 113 -15.16 9.65 12.30
C LEU A 113 -16.45 10.22 11.69
N PHE A 114 -16.33 11.11 10.70
CA PHE A 114 -17.48 11.60 9.93
C PHE A 114 -18.18 10.46 9.16
N PHE A 115 -17.44 9.57 8.51
CA PHE A 115 -18.03 8.40 7.85
C PHE A 115 -18.72 7.45 8.84
N ILE A 116 -18.11 7.22 10.00
CA ILE A 116 -18.70 6.40 11.08
C ILE A 116 -20.01 7.02 11.57
N SER A 117 -20.04 8.33 11.86
CA SER A 117 -21.25 9.00 12.35
C SER A 117 -22.38 8.97 11.31
N ARG A 118 -22.05 9.23 10.04
CA ARG A 118 -22.99 9.08 8.90
C ARG A 118 -23.54 7.66 8.82
N PHE A 119 -22.68 6.65 8.92
CA PHE A 119 -23.07 5.24 8.85
C PHE A 119 -24.01 4.85 10.00
N LEU A 120 -23.68 5.24 11.24
CA LEU A 120 -24.52 4.99 12.41
C LEU A 120 -25.88 5.70 12.29
N TRP A 121 -25.90 6.94 11.79
CA TRP A 121 -27.15 7.66 11.54
C TRP A 121 -28.05 6.94 10.54
N GLN A 122 -27.49 6.38 9.46
CA GLN A 122 -28.23 5.59 8.48
C GLN A 122 -28.84 4.32 9.10
N LEU A 123 -28.07 3.60 9.91
CA LEU A 123 -28.57 2.43 10.64
C LEU A 123 -29.72 2.79 11.58
N ILE A 124 -29.54 3.83 12.40
CA ILE A 124 -30.56 4.33 13.32
C ILE A 124 -31.83 4.73 12.55
N SER A 125 -31.68 5.35 11.37
CA SER A 125 -32.82 5.74 10.52
C SER A 125 -33.66 4.52 10.12
N ILE A 126 -33.03 3.41 9.71
CA ILE A 126 -33.75 2.18 9.34
C ILE A 126 -34.49 1.58 10.55
N PHE A 127 -33.84 1.51 11.71
CA PHE A 127 -34.50 1.03 12.94
C PHE A 127 -35.63 1.95 13.40
N ARG A 128 -35.49 3.27 13.22
CA ARG A 128 -36.54 4.23 13.49
C ARG A 128 -37.75 4.03 12.57
N MET A 129 -37.54 3.69 11.30
CA MET A 129 -38.63 3.35 10.37
C MET A 129 -39.37 2.09 10.84
N LYS A 130 -38.64 1.04 11.24
CA LYS A 130 -39.22 -0.19 11.81
C LYS A 130 -40.19 0.11 12.96
N VAL A 131 -39.80 0.96 13.92
CA VAL A 131 -40.63 1.30 15.09
C VAL A 131 -41.88 2.09 14.71
N LYS A 132 -41.83 2.87 13.63
CA LYS A 132 -42.98 3.67 13.14
C LYS A 132 -43.92 2.88 12.23
N SER A 133 -43.44 1.79 11.62
CA SER A 133 -44.22 0.98 10.69
C SER A 133 -45.11 -0.03 11.39
N LYS A 134 -46.27 -0.30 10.80
CA LYS A 134 -47.14 -1.39 11.23
C LYS A 134 -46.64 -2.70 10.61
N LYS A 135 -46.60 -3.77 11.39
CA LYS A 135 -46.29 -5.11 10.89
C LYS A 135 -47.56 -5.74 10.32
N VAL A 136 -47.51 -6.17 9.07
CA VAL A 136 -48.62 -6.79 8.32
C VAL A 136 -48.10 -8.08 7.67
N SER A 137 -48.91 -9.13 7.60
CA SER A 137 -48.55 -10.37 6.91
C SER A 137 -49.15 -10.35 5.51
N VAL A 138 -48.31 -10.31 4.47
CA VAL A 138 -48.71 -10.36 3.06
C VAL A 138 -48.16 -11.63 2.44
N SER A 139 -49.02 -12.45 1.83
CA SER A 139 -48.63 -13.73 1.21
C SER A 139 -47.87 -14.69 2.14
N GLY A 140 -48.19 -14.65 3.45
CA GLY A 140 -47.54 -15.46 4.48
C GLY A 140 -46.15 -14.97 4.92
N VAL A 141 -45.73 -13.78 4.47
CA VAL A 141 -44.47 -13.14 4.85
C VAL A 141 -44.76 -11.88 5.68
N ASP A 142 -44.06 -11.76 6.80
CA ASP A 142 -44.11 -10.57 7.65
C ASP A 142 -43.43 -9.38 6.97
N VAL A 143 -44.19 -8.32 6.71
CA VAL A 143 -43.71 -7.07 6.10
C VAL A 143 -44.03 -5.86 6.99
N TYR A 144 -43.22 -4.82 6.88
CA TYR A 144 -43.42 -3.53 7.54
C TYR A 144 -44.02 -2.56 6.53
N GLU A 145 -45.28 -2.21 6.76
CA GLU A 145 -46.05 -1.33 5.89
C GLU A 145 -45.55 0.12 6.03
N LEU A 146 -45.23 0.74 4.89
CA LEU A 146 -44.82 2.13 4.80
C LEU A 146 -45.96 2.97 4.21
N ARG A 147 -46.27 4.11 4.84
CA ARG A 147 -47.28 5.08 4.37
C ARG A 147 -46.76 6.07 3.33
N THR A 148 -45.48 5.98 2.99
CA THR A 148 -44.77 6.91 2.11
C THR A 148 -44.36 6.19 0.83
N ASP A 149 -44.32 6.91 -0.29
CA ASP A 149 -43.88 6.40 -1.58
C ASP A 149 -42.35 6.20 -1.59
N ILE A 150 -41.91 5.09 -1.02
CA ILE A 150 -40.51 4.68 -0.95
C ILE A 150 -40.40 3.35 -1.68
N THR A 151 -39.37 3.20 -2.50
CA THR A 151 -39.09 1.93 -3.18
C THR A 151 -38.96 0.80 -2.16
N PRO A 152 -39.62 -0.34 -2.38
CA PRO A 152 -39.47 -1.52 -1.54
C PRO A 152 -38.00 -1.85 -1.26
N PHE A 153 -37.70 -2.24 -0.02
CA PHE A 153 -36.36 -2.66 0.34
C PHE A 153 -36.38 -3.61 1.54
N SER A 154 -35.30 -4.37 1.70
CA SER A 154 -35.11 -5.29 2.81
C SER A 154 -33.77 -5.08 3.50
N PHE A 155 -33.79 -5.20 4.82
CA PHE A 155 -32.61 -5.00 5.66
C PHE A 155 -32.66 -5.88 6.91
N PHE A 156 -31.62 -6.69 7.17
CA PHE A 156 -31.50 -7.57 8.34
C PHE A 156 -32.75 -8.41 8.64
N GLY A 157 -33.33 -9.01 7.60
CA GLY A 157 -34.52 -9.86 7.75
C GLY A 157 -35.84 -9.10 7.87
N MET A 158 -35.82 -7.78 7.77
CA MET A 158 -37.00 -6.93 7.73
C MET A 158 -37.29 -6.57 6.27
N ILE A 159 -38.55 -6.63 5.86
CA ILE A 159 -39.00 -6.26 4.52
C ILE A 159 -39.91 -5.04 4.67
N PHE A 160 -39.62 -3.95 3.97
CA PHE A 160 -40.36 -2.70 3.99
C PHE A 160 -41.01 -2.48 2.64
N ILE A 161 -42.34 -2.36 2.61
CA ILE A 161 -43.12 -2.24 1.37
C ILE A 161 -44.27 -1.26 1.58
N ASN A 162 -44.58 -0.48 0.55
CA ASN A 162 -45.85 0.23 0.44
C ASN A 162 -46.82 -0.64 -0.38
N THR A 163 -47.89 -1.11 0.26
CA THR A 163 -48.86 -2.03 -0.35
C THR A 163 -49.85 -1.34 -1.29
N ASP A 164 -50.00 -0.02 -1.20
CA ASP A 164 -51.07 0.72 -1.89
C ASP A 164 -50.72 1.07 -3.35
N MET A 165 -49.46 0.85 -3.76
CA MET A 165 -48.91 1.30 -5.04
C MET A 165 -48.78 0.18 -6.09
N HIS A 166 -49.13 -1.07 -5.75
CA HIS A 166 -48.83 -2.24 -6.57
C HIS A 166 -50.04 -3.14 -6.76
N THR A 167 -50.19 -3.70 -7.96
CA THR A 167 -51.16 -4.79 -8.19
C THR A 167 -50.74 -6.05 -7.42
N GLU A 168 -51.66 -6.99 -7.17
CA GLU A 168 -51.33 -8.21 -6.42
C GLU A 168 -50.19 -9.03 -7.05
N GLU A 169 -50.14 -9.08 -8.38
CA GLU A 169 -49.07 -9.77 -9.13
C GLU A 169 -47.72 -9.07 -8.96
N GLU A 170 -47.69 -7.73 -9.13
CA GLU A 170 -46.50 -6.90 -8.93
C GLU A 170 -46.00 -6.99 -7.49
N LEU A 171 -46.90 -6.93 -6.51
CA LEU A 171 -46.59 -7.05 -5.09
C LEU A 171 -45.99 -8.42 -4.76
N ASN A 172 -46.52 -9.50 -5.34
CA ASN A 172 -45.96 -10.84 -5.16
C ASN A 172 -44.54 -10.94 -5.74
N GLN A 173 -44.28 -10.35 -6.91
CA GLN A 173 -42.94 -10.31 -7.51
C GLN A 173 -41.94 -9.55 -6.61
N ILE A 174 -42.35 -8.40 -6.05
CA ILE A 174 -41.55 -7.61 -5.11
C ILE A 174 -41.27 -8.41 -3.84
N ILE A 175 -42.27 -9.06 -3.25
CA ILE A 175 -42.10 -9.87 -2.04
C ILE A 175 -41.12 -11.02 -2.28
N ILE A 176 -41.21 -11.73 -3.41
CA ILE A 176 -40.26 -12.80 -3.74
C ILE A 176 -38.83 -12.25 -3.88
N HIS A 177 -38.67 -11.08 -4.49
CA HIS A 177 -37.39 -10.38 -4.63
C HIS A 177 -36.81 -10.01 -3.26
N GLU A 178 -37.54 -9.26 -2.45
CA GLU A 178 -37.12 -8.82 -1.11
C GLU A 178 -36.88 -10.01 -0.16
N HIS A 179 -37.71 -11.03 -0.24
CA HIS A 179 -37.52 -12.25 0.52
C HIS A 179 -36.24 -12.98 0.13
N THR A 180 -35.81 -12.91 -1.15
CA THR A 180 -34.54 -13.50 -1.58
C THR A 180 -33.35 -12.79 -0.91
N HIS A 181 -33.38 -11.46 -0.79
CA HIS A 181 -32.36 -10.71 -0.05
C HIS A 181 -32.28 -11.13 1.42
N VAL A 182 -33.43 -11.29 2.07
CA VAL A 182 -33.51 -11.76 3.45
C VAL A 182 -32.95 -13.18 3.58
N LYS A 183 -33.42 -14.11 2.74
CA LYS A 183 -33.04 -15.52 2.77
C LYS A 183 -31.54 -15.72 2.56
N GLU A 184 -30.96 -14.99 1.61
CA GLU A 184 -29.53 -15.06 1.30
C GLU A 184 -28.68 -14.14 2.18
N ARG A 185 -29.28 -13.42 3.13
CA ARG A 185 -28.61 -12.50 4.07
C ARG A 185 -27.78 -11.40 3.40
N HIS A 186 -28.29 -10.85 2.30
CA HIS A 186 -27.61 -9.81 1.50
C HIS A 186 -27.27 -8.55 2.30
N SER A 187 -27.99 -8.27 3.40
CA SER A 187 -27.64 -7.15 4.29
C SER A 187 -26.27 -7.31 4.94
N LEU A 188 -25.79 -8.54 5.20
CA LEU A 188 -24.45 -8.76 5.76
C LEU A 188 -23.36 -8.36 4.75
N ASP A 189 -23.56 -8.66 3.48
CA ASP A 189 -22.67 -8.27 2.38
C ASP A 189 -22.55 -6.76 2.27
N VAL A 190 -23.69 -6.06 2.30
CA VAL A 190 -23.74 -4.59 2.28
C VAL A 190 -23.03 -4.02 3.50
N MET A 191 -23.27 -4.57 4.70
CA MET A 191 -22.60 -4.12 5.92
C MET A 191 -21.09 -4.32 5.87
N LEU A 192 -20.63 -5.47 5.36
CA LEU A 192 -19.21 -5.77 5.23
C LEU A 192 -18.49 -4.71 4.39
N ILE A 193 -19.04 -4.35 3.22
CA ILE A 193 -18.41 -3.37 2.34
C ILE A 193 -18.55 -1.93 2.86
N GLU A 194 -19.65 -1.58 3.53
CA GLU A 194 -19.81 -0.27 4.16
C GLU A 194 -18.81 -0.08 5.31
N VAL A 195 -18.61 -1.11 6.16
CA VAL A 195 -17.60 -1.08 7.22
C VAL A 195 -16.19 -0.94 6.64
N LEU A 196 -15.88 -1.65 5.55
CA LEU A 196 -14.60 -1.49 4.86
C LEU A 196 -14.38 -0.06 4.34
N LEU A 197 -15.42 0.57 3.78
CA LEU A 197 -15.36 1.94 3.29
C LEU A 197 -15.12 2.97 4.39
N LEU A 198 -15.45 2.68 5.65
CA LEU A 198 -15.15 3.60 6.77
C LEU A 198 -13.65 3.88 6.86
N PHE A 199 -12.81 2.89 6.58
CA PHE A 199 -11.35 2.98 6.66
C PHE A 199 -10.69 3.22 5.30
N SER A 200 -11.35 2.79 4.22
CA SER A 200 -10.86 2.88 2.84
C SER A 200 -11.59 3.92 1.98
N TRP A 201 -12.17 4.96 2.60
CA TRP A 201 -12.98 5.97 1.90
C TRP A 201 -12.22 6.69 0.78
N TRP A 202 -10.91 6.82 0.90
CA TRP A 202 -10.03 7.48 -0.08
C TRP A 202 -9.74 6.62 -1.31
N ASN A 203 -10.02 5.31 -1.27
CA ASN A 203 -9.71 4.39 -2.34
C ASN A 203 -10.91 4.23 -3.31
N PRO A 204 -10.87 4.80 -4.53
CA PRO A 204 -11.98 4.74 -5.48
C PRO A 204 -12.34 3.32 -5.91
N PHE A 205 -11.37 2.39 -5.88
CA PHE A 205 -11.61 1.00 -6.26
C PHE A 205 -12.51 0.27 -5.26
N VAL A 206 -12.51 0.66 -3.98
CA VAL A 206 -13.43 0.10 -2.98
C VAL A 206 -14.86 0.57 -3.25
N TRP A 207 -15.04 1.81 -3.71
CA TRP A 207 -16.35 2.29 -4.17
C TRP A 207 -16.85 1.54 -5.40
N PHE A 208 -15.95 1.22 -6.34
CA PHE A 208 -16.31 0.38 -7.47
C PHE A 208 -16.62 -1.06 -7.04
N PHE A 209 -15.87 -1.60 -6.08
CA PHE A 209 -16.10 -2.90 -5.48
C PHE A 209 -17.50 -2.98 -4.87
N LYS A 210 -17.89 -1.96 -4.08
CA LYS A 210 -19.25 -1.81 -3.53
C LYS A 210 -20.32 -1.85 -4.61
N ARG A 211 -20.15 -1.06 -5.67
CA ARG A 211 -21.12 -1.04 -6.78
C ARG A 211 -21.29 -2.41 -7.42
N GLU A 212 -20.19 -3.11 -7.69
CA GLU A 212 -20.22 -4.40 -8.36
C GLU A 212 -20.76 -5.52 -7.45
N MET A 213 -20.46 -5.46 -6.14
CA MET A 213 -21.05 -6.35 -5.15
C MET A 213 -22.56 -6.15 -5.05
N ALA A 214 -23.02 -4.90 -4.92
CA ALA A 214 -24.45 -4.57 -4.90
C ALA A 214 -25.17 -5.09 -6.15
N MET A 215 -24.63 -4.83 -7.35
CA MET A 215 -25.19 -5.38 -8.60
C MET A 215 -25.26 -6.91 -8.62
N ASN A 216 -24.28 -7.60 -8.03
CA ASN A 216 -24.30 -9.06 -7.95
C ASN A 216 -25.41 -9.56 -7.01
N LEU A 217 -25.71 -8.84 -5.93
CA LEU A 217 -26.81 -9.17 -5.01
C LEU A 217 -28.17 -8.96 -5.69
N GLU A 218 -28.33 -7.90 -6.48
CA GLU A 218 -29.52 -7.68 -7.32
C GLU A 218 -29.73 -8.84 -8.31
N TYR A 219 -28.66 -9.29 -8.99
CA TYR A 219 -28.77 -10.43 -9.91
C TYR A 219 -29.17 -11.73 -9.21
N LEU A 220 -28.74 -11.93 -7.97
CA LEU A 220 -29.13 -13.10 -7.17
C LEU A 220 -30.61 -13.03 -6.80
N ALA A 221 -31.10 -11.84 -6.41
CA ALA A 221 -32.50 -11.60 -6.12
C ALA A 221 -33.39 -11.78 -7.36
N ASP A 222 -33.02 -11.19 -8.50
CA ASP A 222 -33.69 -11.36 -9.79
C ASP A 222 -33.77 -12.84 -10.18
N LYS A 223 -32.66 -13.58 -10.02
CA LYS A 223 -32.63 -15.04 -10.26
C LYS A 223 -33.54 -15.81 -9.29
N GLY A 224 -33.72 -15.33 -8.06
CA GLY A 224 -34.66 -15.87 -7.08
C GLY A 224 -36.11 -15.78 -7.56
N VAL A 225 -36.49 -14.63 -8.13
CA VAL A 225 -37.82 -14.40 -8.73
C VAL A 225 -38.05 -15.34 -9.91
N LEU A 226 -37.11 -15.39 -10.86
CA LEU A 226 -37.23 -16.25 -12.05
C LEU A 226 -37.30 -17.74 -11.69
N ARG A 227 -36.63 -18.17 -10.61
CA ARG A 227 -36.70 -19.57 -10.11
C ARG A 227 -38.05 -19.95 -9.53
N LYS A 228 -38.86 -18.97 -9.12
CA LYS A 228 -40.23 -19.19 -8.61
C LYS A 228 -41.28 -19.31 -9.74
N GLY A 229 -40.87 -19.20 -11.00
CA GLY A 229 -41.74 -19.43 -12.16
C GLY A 229 -42.38 -18.16 -12.72
N VAL A 230 -41.98 -16.97 -12.24
CA VAL A 230 -42.42 -15.69 -12.81
C VAL A 230 -41.88 -15.55 -14.23
N ASP A 231 -42.71 -15.10 -15.17
CA ASP A 231 -42.29 -14.85 -16.55
C ASP A 231 -41.21 -13.76 -16.59
N SER A 232 -40.13 -14.05 -17.31
CA SER A 232 -38.98 -13.14 -17.36
C SER A 232 -39.29 -11.82 -18.06
N ARG A 233 -40.18 -11.81 -19.04
CA ARG A 233 -40.50 -10.60 -19.81
C ARG A 233 -41.43 -9.70 -19.01
N GLU A 234 -42.45 -10.29 -18.39
CA GLU A 234 -43.36 -9.59 -17.49
C GLU A 234 -42.60 -8.92 -16.34
N TYR A 235 -41.69 -9.67 -15.69
CA TYR A 235 -40.85 -9.13 -14.62
C TYR A 235 -39.94 -7.98 -15.09
N GLN A 236 -39.34 -8.09 -16.27
CA GLN A 236 -38.52 -7.01 -16.84
C GLN A 236 -39.32 -5.73 -17.10
N TYR A 237 -40.56 -5.84 -17.59
CA TYR A 237 -41.43 -4.67 -17.78
C TYR A 237 -41.87 -4.05 -16.47
N HIS A 238 -42.16 -4.87 -15.45
CA HIS A 238 -42.48 -4.38 -14.12
C HIS A 238 -41.30 -3.59 -13.53
N LEU A 239 -40.07 -4.14 -13.57
CA LEU A 239 -38.87 -3.42 -13.13
C LEU A 239 -38.65 -2.10 -13.89
N LEU A 240 -38.92 -2.08 -15.20
CA LEU A 240 -38.84 -0.86 -16.01
C LEU A 240 -39.88 0.18 -15.57
N ARG A 241 -41.13 -0.23 -15.32
CA ARG A 241 -42.20 0.65 -14.84
C ARG A 241 -41.86 1.28 -13.49
N LEU A 242 -41.34 0.48 -12.56
CA LEU A 242 -40.89 0.95 -11.24
C LEU A 242 -39.77 1.99 -11.33
N THR A 243 -38.89 1.88 -12.33
CA THR A 243 -37.73 2.78 -12.47
C THR A 243 -38.04 4.06 -13.26
N TYR A 244 -39.04 4.05 -14.14
CA TYR A 244 -39.27 5.11 -15.13
C TYR A 244 -40.32 6.16 -14.73
N HIS A 245 -40.97 6.03 -13.57
CA HIS A 245 -42.08 6.92 -13.18
C HIS A 245 -41.69 8.34 -12.72
N GLU A 246 -40.41 8.75 -12.69
CA GLU A 246 -40.01 10.09 -12.21
C GLU A 246 -38.84 10.79 -12.96
N THR A 247 -38.78 10.79 -14.29
CA THR A 247 -37.74 11.58 -15.01
C THR A 247 -38.33 12.64 -15.93
N ALA A 248 -38.66 13.81 -15.38
CA ALA A 248 -39.11 15.00 -16.11
C ALA A 248 -38.03 16.10 -16.28
N VAL A 249 -36.74 15.83 -16.04
CA VAL A 249 -35.67 16.85 -16.22
C VAL A 249 -34.42 16.25 -16.89
N GLN A 250 -34.01 16.86 -18.02
CA GLN A 250 -33.00 16.35 -18.96
C GLN A 250 -31.53 16.70 -18.62
N ILE A 251 -31.24 17.30 -17.47
CA ILE A 251 -29.87 17.62 -17.01
C ILE A 251 -29.54 16.85 -15.72
N VAL A 252 -29.99 15.60 -15.61
CA VAL A 252 -29.61 14.73 -14.50
C VAL A 252 -29.05 13.44 -15.07
N ASN A 253 -27.83 13.15 -14.65
CA ASN A 253 -27.05 11.99 -15.04
C ASN A 253 -27.85 10.73 -14.69
N ASN A 254 -28.35 10.02 -15.69
CA ASN A 254 -29.31 8.92 -15.57
C ASN A 254 -28.64 7.62 -15.07
N PHE A 255 -27.98 7.69 -13.91
CA PHE A 255 -27.21 6.60 -13.32
C PHE A 255 -28.07 5.37 -13.01
N ASN A 256 -29.38 5.56 -12.75
CA ASN A 256 -30.29 4.46 -12.41
C ASN A 256 -30.61 3.57 -13.63
N VAL A 257 -30.69 4.15 -14.84
CA VAL A 257 -30.90 3.37 -16.08
C VAL A 257 -29.72 2.42 -16.37
N SER A 258 -28.50 2.79 -15.99
CA SER A 258 -27.33 1.90 -16.17
C SER A 258 -27.44 0.62 -15.33
N GLN A 259 -27.99 0.70 -14.11
CA GLN A 259 -28.16 -0.45 -13.23
C GLN A 259 -29.30 -1.36 -13.69
N LEU A 260 -30.47 -0.80 -14.00
CA LEU A 260 -31.59 -1.56 -14.56
C LEU A 260 -31.20 -2.28 -15.85
N LYS A 261 -30.53 -1.57 -16.77
CA LYS A 261 -30.01 -2.17 -18.02
C LYS A 261 -29.13 -3.39 -17.73
N GLN A 262 -28.27 -3.29 -16.72
CA GLN A 262 -27.38 -4.39 -16.34
C GLN A 262 -28.15 -5.58 -15.76
N ARG A 263 -29.19 -5.36 -14.96
CA ARG A 263 -30.10 -6.43 -14.46
C ARG A 263 -30.80 -7.15 -15.59
N ILE A 264 -31.42 -6.41 -16.52
CA ILE A 264 -32.08 -6.95 -17.71
C ILE A 264 -31.09 -7.73 -18.59
N MET A 265 -29.91 -7.16 -18.84
CA MET A 265 -28.87 -7.82 -19.63
C MET A 265 -28.41 -9.14 -18.99
N MET A 266 -28.31 -9.20 -17.65
CA MET A 266 -27.91 -10.39 -16.93
C MET A 266 -29.01 -11.48 -16.93
N MET A 267 -30.27 -11.09 -16.84
CA MET A 267 -31.42 -12.01 -16.96
C MET A 267 -31.50 -12.69 -18.33
N ASN A 268 -31.24 -11.92 -19.40
CA ASN A 268 -31.29 -12.43 -20.78
C ASN A 268 -29.97 -13.12 -21.23
N LYS A 269 -29.00 -13.28 -20.33
CA LYS A 269 -27.68 -13.81 -20.67
C LYS A 269 -27.66 -15.33 -20.68
N THR A 270 -26.99 -15.91 -21.68
CA THR A 270 -26.73 -17.34 -21.72
C THR A 270 -25.76 -17.76 -20.62
N LYS A 271 -25.97 -18.95 -20.05
CA LYS A 271 -25.14 -19.47 -18.97
C LYS A 271 -23.69 -19.64 -19.44
N SER A 272 -22.77 -19.30 -18.56
CA SER A 272 -21.33 -19.47 -18.77
C SER A 272 -20.98 -20.97 -18.78
N SER A 273 -20.06 -21.37 -19.66
CA SER A 273 -19.55 -22.75 -19.68
C SER A 273 -18.82 -23.08 -18.38
N SER A 274 -18.88 -24.35 -17.96
CA SER A 274 -18.18 -24.85 -16.77
C SER A 274 -16.67 -24.65 -16.84
N LEU A 275 -16.06 -24.63 -18.03
CA LEU A 275 -14.64 -24.32 -18.20
C LEU A 275 -14.26 -22.92 -17.66
N LYS A 276 -15.18 -21.94 -17.70
CA LYS A 276 -14.94 -20.61 -17.13
C LYS A 276 -14.86 -20.63 -15.60
N LEU A 277 -15.36 -21.70 -14.95
CA LEU A 277 -15.23 -21.89 -13.51
C LEU A 277 -13.76 -21.97 -13.06
N ALA A 278 -12.91 -22.61 -13.87
CA ALA A 278 -11.48 -22.76 -13.56
C ALA A 278 -10.76 -21.43 -13.37
N LYS A 279 -11.27 -20.33 -13.95
CA LYS A 279 -10.71 -18.99 -13.78
C LYS A 279 -10.73 -18.52 -12.33
N TYR A 280 -11.67 -18.99 -11.51
CA TYR A 280 -11.75 -18.63 -10.09
C TYR A 280 -10.59 -19.23 -9.28
N LEU A 281 -9.92 -20.26 -9.81
CA LEU A 281 -8.69 -20.80 -9.23
C LEU A 281 -7.53 -19.78 -9.28
N LEU A 282 -7.60 -18.78 -10.17
CA LEU A 282 -6.60 -17.69 -10.24
C LEU A 282 -6.59 -16.80 -8.98
N MET A 283 -7.55 -16.95 -8.06
CA MET A 283 -7.44 -16.34 -6.73
C MET A 283 -6.28 -16.92 -5.91
N LEU A 284 -6.04 -18.23 -5.99
CA LEU A 284 -5.00 -18.88 -5.20
C LEU A 284 -3.59 -18.36 -5.50
N PRO A 285 -3.14 -18.24 -6.76
CA PRO A 285 -1.84 -17.65 -7.05
C PRO A 285 -1.77 -16.17 -6.65
N MET A 286 -2.87 -15.40 -6.75
CA MET A 286 -2.89 -14.01 -6.27
C MET A 286 -2.69 -13.94 -4.75
N PHE A 287 -3.38 -14.79 -3.99
CA PHE A 287 -3.17 -14.91 -2.54
C PHE A 287 -1.74 -15.29 -2.19
N PHE A 288 -1.20 -16.29 -2.89
CA PHE A 288 0.18 -16.74 -2.69
C PHE A 288 1.19 -15.63 -2.95
N VAL A 289 1.05 -14.90 -4.06
CA VAL A 289 1.95 -13.78 -4.40
C VAL A 289 1.90 -12.68 -3.34
N LEU A 290 0.70 -12.32 -2.85
CA LEU A 290 0.57 -11.28 -1.82
C LEU A 290 1.17 -11.71 -0.48
N ILE A 291 0.99 -12.96 -0.05
CA ILE A 291 1.60 -13.49 1.18
C ILE A 291 3.13 -13.59 1.02
N ALA A 292 3.61 -14.07 -0.12
CA ALA A 292 5.04 -14.16 -0.39
C ALA A 292 5.69 -12.77 -0.37
N ALA A 293 5.09 -11.79 -1.04
CA ALA A 293 5.55 -10.40 -1.02
C ALA A 293 5.56 -9.81 0.39
N ASN A 294 4.50 -10.03 1.19
CA ASN A 294 4.45 -9.57 2.58
C ASN A 294 5.52 -10.25 3.45
N SER A 295 5.79 -11.53 3.22
CA SER A 295 6.80 -12.29 3.97
C SER A 295 8.22 -11.84 3.66
N VAL A 296 8.52 -11.50 2.40
CA VAL A 296 9.80 -10.91 2.00
C VAL A 296 9.99 -9.54 2.65
N TYR A 297 8.96 -8.69 2.59
CA TYR A 297 8.98 -7.36 3.21
C TYR A 297 9.21 -7.42 4.73
N ALA A 298 8.56 -8.35 5.43
CA ALA A 298 8.70 -8.52 6.87
C ALA A 298 10.16 -8.89 7.28
N ARG A 299 10.80 -9.79 6.53
CA ARG A 299 12.19 -10.22 6.80
C ARG A 299 13.20 -9.10 6.59
N GLU A 300 13.05 -8.32 5.52
CA GLU A 300 13.95 -7.20 5.24
C GLU A 300 13.93 -6.18 6.39
N ASN A 301 12.75 -5.89 6.94
CA ASN A 301 12.60 -5.03 8.11
C ASN A 301 13.26 -5.62 9.38
N GLU A 302 13.21 -6.95 9.60
CA GLU A 302 13.92 -7.59 10.72
C GLU A 302 15.44 -7.47 10.59
N GLN A 303 15.99 -7.58 9.38
CA GLN A 303 17.43 -7.45 9.14
C GLN A 303 17.95 -6.02 9.35
N ILE A 304 17.15 -5.00 9.06
CA ILE A 304 17.50 -3.59 9.30
C ILE A 304 17.60 -3.28 10.80
N ILE A 305 16.80 -3.95 11.65
CA ILE A 305 16.77 -3.73 13.10
C ILE A 305 17.94 -4.43 13.81
N GLN A 306 18.50 -5.50 13.22
CA GLN A 306 19.71 -6.15 13.71
C GLN A 306 20.97 -5.44 13.18
N VAL A 307 21.28 -4.26 13.73
CA VAL A 307 22.63 -3.69 13.61
C VAL A 307 23.62 -4.71 14.21
N PRO A 308 24.72 -5.10 13.51
CA PRO A 308 25.70 -6.01 14.08
C PRO A 308 26.18 -5.42 15.40
N SER A 309 26.07 -6.20 16.49
CA SER A 309 26.70 -5.86 17.76
C SER A 309 28.17 -5.48 17.49
N PRO A 310 28.67 -4.37 18.03
CA PRO A 310 30.05 -3.96 17.80
C PRO A 310 30.98 -5.13 18.12
N PRO A 311 32.00 -5.39 17.29
CA PRO A 311 32.91 -6.51 17.52
C PRO A 311 33.46 -6.40 18.96
N PRO A 312 33.61 -7.53 19.67
CA PRO A 312 34.21 -7.52 20.99
C PRO A 312 35.55 -6.80 20.93
N PRO A 313 35.89 -5.95 21.94
CA PRO A 313 37.16 -5.22 21.93
C PRO A 313 38.31 -6.22 21.74
N PRO A 314 39.29 -5.90 20.86
CA PRO A 314 40.40 -6.80 20.62
C PRO A 314 41.11 -7.12 21.95
N PRO A 315 41.55 -8.37 22.16
CA PRO A 315 42.30 -8.73 23.36
C PRO A 315 43.53 -7.80 23.49
N PRO A 316 43.89 -7.37 24.72
CA PRO A 316 44.97 -6.42 24.91
C PRO A 316 46.27 -6.98 24.32
N VAL A 317 46.72 -6.34 23.25
CA VAL A 317 47.98 -6.64 22.58
C VAL A 317 49.10 -6.34 23.57
N LYS A 318 49.90 -7.35 23.90
CA LYS A 318 51.16 -7.15 24.62
C LYS A 318 52.14 -6.52 23.63
N LEU A 319 52.38 -5.23 23.81
CA LEU A 319 53.38 -4.43 23.09
C LEU A 319 54.76 -5.10 23.27
N ALA A 320 55.27 -5.68 22.18
CA ALA A 320 56.69 -5.96 22.03
C ALA A 320 57.28 -4.72 21.34
N GLU A 321 58.39 -4.19 21.87
CA GLU A 321 59.10 -3.05 21.30
C GLU A 321 59.47 -3.32 19.84
N THR A 322 58.69 -2.72 18.95
CA THR A 322 59.01 -2.45 17.55
C THR A 322 58.58 -1.00 17.31
N ASP A 323 59.29 -0.24 16.48
CA ASP A 323 58.95 1.15 16.16
C ASP A 323 57.51 1.23 15.61
N GLU A 324 56.56 1.48 16.50
CA GLU A 324 55.13 1.50 16.20
C GLU A 324 54.76 2.85 15.61
N VAL A 325 54.19 2.81 14.40
CA VAL A 325 53.51 3.97 13.81
C VAL A 325 52.25 4.22 14.63
N PHE A 326 52.25 5.32 15.38
CA PHE A 326 51.10 5.70 16.21
C PHE A 326 49.96 6.18 15.31
N VAL A 327 48.87 5.41 15.26
CA VAL A 327 47.65 5.78 14.53
C VAL A 327 46.83 6.84 15.30
N VAL A 328 47.09 6.99 16.61
CA VAL A 328 46.46 8.00 17.48
C VAL A 328 47.56 8.64 18.34
N VAL A 329 47.81 9.93 18.12
CA VAL A 329 48.78 10.75 18.87
C VAL A 329 48.02 11.90 19.53
N GLU A 330 48.45 12.35 20.72
CA GLU A 330 47.85 13.49 21.42
C GLU A 330 47.97 14.80 20.61
N GLU A 331 49.01 14.93 19.80
CA GLU A 331 49.22 16.02 18.82
C GLU A 331 49.30 15.42 17.41
N MET A 332 48.44 15.89 16.49
CA MET A 332 48.47 15.44 15.10
C MET A 332 49.54 16.20 14.31
N PRO A 333 50.21 15.53 13.35
CA PRO A 333 51.15 16.22 12.48
C PRO A 333 50.49 17.37 11.71
N GLU A 334 51.16 18.51 11.67
CA GLU A 334 50.65 19.73 11.03
C GLU A 334 51.42 20.05 9.75
N TYR A 335 50.69 20.26 8.65
CA TYR A 335 51.29 20.75 7.41
C TYR A 335 51.87 22.16 7.62
N PRO A 336 53.04 22.51 7.08
CA PRO A 336 53.62 23.85 7.23
C PRO A 336 52.69 24.94 6.69
N GLY A 337 52.17 25.79 7.59
CA GLY A 337 51.21 26.84 7.23
C GLY A 337 49.73 26.40 7.31
N GLY A 338 49.46 25.25 7.93
CA GLY A 338 48.12 24.75 8.21
C GLY A 338 47.40 24.18 6.98
N VAL A 339 46.14 23.79 7.20
CA VAL A 339 45.28 23.13 6.20
C VAL A 339 45.09 24.01 4.95
N ASP A 340 45.00 25.33 5.10
CA ASP A 340 44.85 26.24 3.97
C ASP A 340 46.06 26.28 3.04
N ALA A 341 47.28 26.18 3.60
CA ALA A 341 48.50 26.09 2.81
C ALA A 341 48.60 24.74 2.07
N MET A 342 48.15 23.66 2.72
CA MET A 342 48.05 22.34 2.10
C MET A 342 47.08 22.36 0.92
N MET A 343 45.89 22.93 1.07
CA MET A 343 44.91 23.02 -0.02
C MET A 343 45.40 23.86 -1.20
N ARG A 344 46.15 24.95 -0.95
CA ARG A 344 46.79 25.73 -2.02
C ARG A 344 47.87 24.93 -2.74
N PHE A 345 48.73 24.23 -2.00
CA PHE A 345 49.75 23.37 -2.57
C PHE A 345 49.14 22.29 -3.48
N LEU A 346 48.08 21.63 -3.01
CA LEU A 346 47.36 20.63 -3.81
C LEU A 346 46.77 21.24 -5.08
N GLY A 347 46.14 22.41 -4.99
CA GLY A 347 45.56 23.11 -6.14
C GLY A 347 46.59 23.54 -7.19
N GLU A 348 47.81 23.88 -6.78
CA GLU A 348 48.90 24.31 -7.69
C GLU A 348 49.72 23.13 -8.23
N THR A 349 49.76 22.01 -7.51
CA THR A 349 50.67 20.90 -7.79
C THR A 349 49.98 19.74 -8.50
N ILE A 350 48.68 19.51 -8.27
CA ILE A 350 47.92 18.45 -8.94
C ILE A 350 47.77 18.76 -10.43
N ARG A 351 48.18 17.81 -11.26
CA ARG A 351 48.05 17.86 -12.71
C ARG A 351 47.18 16.71 -13.17
N TYR A 352 46.07 17.05 -13.80
CA TYR A 352 45.16 16.05 -14.34
C TYR A 352 45.82 15.27 -15.50
N PRO A 353 45.96 13.93 -15.41
CA PRO A 353 46.55 13.12 -16.47
C PRO A 353 45.75 13.19 -17.78
N PHE A 354 46.44 13.27 -18.93
CA PHE A 354 45.80 13.45 -20.24
C PHE A 354 44.90 12.25 -20.59
N GLU A 355 45.34 11.04 -20.26
CA GLU A 355 44.62 9.78 -20.48
C GLU A 355 43.29 9.77 -19.71
N ALA A 356 43.31 10.15 -18.43
CA ALA A 356 42.10 10.27 -17.61
C ALA A 356 41.16 11.38 -18.14
N MET A 357 41.71 12.46 -18.68
CA MET A 357 40.94 13.58 -19.24
C MET A 357 40.23 13.18 -20.54
N THR A 358 40.92 12.50 -21.46
CA THR A 358 40.34 12.03 -22.74
C THR A 358 39.25 10.98 -22.56
N ASN A 359 39.34 10.19 -21.50
CA ASN A 359 38.36 9.15 -21.15
C ASN A 359 37.26 9.64 -20.20
N GLY A 360 37.28 10.91 -19.77
CA GLY A 360 36.26 11.49 -18.88
C GLY A 360 36.20 10.88 -17.48
N ILE A 361 37.29 10.26 -17.01
CA ILE A 361 37.36 9.52 -15.75
C ILE A 361 37.51 10.51 -14.60
N GLN A 362 36.55 10.59 -13.67
CA GLN A 362 36.56 11.49 -12.51
C GLN A 362 36.23 10.77 -11.21
N GLY A 363 36.72 11.28 -10.08
CA GLY A 363 36.25 10.92 -8.74
C GLY A 363 37.25 11.23 -7.62
N ARG A 364 37.09 10.56 -6.47
CA ARG A 364 37.93 10.70 -5.27
C ARG A 364 38.90 9.53 -5.08
N VAL A 365 40.21 9.82 -5.12
CA VAL A 365 41.28 8.90 -4.68
C VAL A 365 41.54 9.10 -3.18
N ILE A 366 41.70 8.00 -2.43
CA ILE A 366 42.01 8.02 -0.99
C ILE A 366 43.37 7.37 -0.77
N CYS A 367 44.29 8.12 -0.17
CA CYS A 367 45.64 7.67 0.16
C CYS A 367 45.85 7.66 1.67
N ASN A 368 46.73 6.76 2.12
CA ASN A 368 47.31 6.72 3.46
C ASN A 368 48.81 6.97 3.33
N PHE A 369 49.41 7.64 4.31
CA PHE A 369 50.85 7.86 4.36
C PHE A 369 51.29 8.09 5.80
N VAL A 370 52.57 7.83 6.08
CA VAL A 370 53.17 7.97 7.40
C VAL A 370 54.01 9.24 7.44
N ILE A 371 53.93 9.96 8.55
CA ILE A 371 54.80 11.11 8.81
C ILE A 371 55.86 10.66 9.81
N GLU A 372 57.11 10.70 9.37
CA GLU A 372 58.26 10.31 10.17
C GLU A 372 58.59 11.37 11.23
N LYS A 373 59.37 10.99 12.24
CA LYS A 373 59.83 11.89 13.32
C LYS A 373 60.62 13.12 12.82
N ASP A 374 61.11 13.08 11.58
CA ASP A 374 61.81 14.20 10.94
C ASP A 374 60.91 15.06 10.04
N GLY A 375 59.60 14.79 10.07
CA GLY A 375 58.57 15.45 9.26
C GLY A 375 58.45 14.94 7.83
N SER A 376 59.28 13.98 7.38
CA SER A 376 59.18 13.45 6.02
C SER A 376 57.96 12.52 5.86
N VAL A 377 57.42 12.47 4.65
CA VAL A 377 56.33 11.56 4.29
C VAL A 377 56.92 10.25 3.78
N SER A 378 56.47 9.12 4.32
CA SER A 378 56.87 7.77 3.95
C SER A 378 55.64 6.86 3.81
N ASP A 379 55.83 5.66 3.25
CA ASP A 379 54.80 4.61 3.12
C ASP A 379 53.46 5.09 2.52
N VAL A 380 53.52 5.76 1.36
CA VAL A 380 52.34 6.25 0.64
C VAL A 380 51.62 5.07 -0.02
N GLN A 381 50.40 4.78 0.43
CA GLN A 381 49.57 3.68 -0.06
C GLN A 381 48.21 4.17 -0.53
N ILE A 382 47.72 3.63 -1.64
CA ILE A 382 46.37 3.91 -2.13
C ILE A 382 45.40 2.96 -1.44
N VAL A 383 44.51 3.53 -0.63
CA VAL A 383 43.46 2.80 0.07
C VAL A 383 42.26 2.59 -0.84
N ARG A 384 41.96 3.58 -1.69
CA ARG A 384 40.89 3.52 -2.68
C ARG A 384 41.28 4.31 -3.93
N GLY A 385 41.63 3.58 -4.98
CA GLY A 385 41.94 4.11 -6.29
C GLY A 385 40.71 4.23 -7.19
N ILE A 386 40.88 4.94 -8.30
CA ILE A 386 39.85 5.07 -9.36
C ILE A 386 40.37 4.60 -10.70
N ASP A 387 41.56 5.07 -11.05
CA ASP A 387 42.25 4.76 -12.29
C ASP A 387 43.75 4.86 -12.04
N PRO A 388 44.56 3.92 -12.57
CA PRO A 388 46.00 3.92 -12.33
C PRO A 388 46.69 5.27 -12.61
N HIS A 389 46.23 6.05 -13.59
CA HIS A 389 46.84 7.34 -13.89
C HIS A 389 46.50 8.41 -12.84
N LEU A 390 45.30 8.38 -12.27
CA LEU A 390 44.89 9.30 -11.19
C LEU A 390 45.54 8.90 -9.86
N ASP A 391 45.70 7.60 -9.66
CA ASP A 391 46.35 6.96 -8.54
C ASP A 391 47.86 7.33 -8.49
N ASP A 392 48.56 7.21 -9.62
CA ASP A 392 49.98 7.60 -9.76
C ASP A 392 50.19 9.11 -9.50
N GLU A 393 49.28 9.95 -9.98
CA GLU A 393 49.35 11.39 -9.75
C GLU A 393 49.11 11.73 -8.26
N ALA A 394 48.22 10.99 -7.58
CA ALA A 394 47.99 11.17 -6.15
C ALA A 394 49.24 10.80 -5.32
N ILE A 395 49.92 9.71 -5.66
CA ILE A 395 51.18 9.31 -5.01
C ILE A 395 52.24 10.39 -5.22
N ARG A 396 52.45 10.84 -6.47
CA ARG A 396 53.46 11.85 -6.81
C ARG A 396 53.27 13.15 -6.02
N VAL A 397 52.02 13.59 -5.84
CA VAL A 397 51.72 14.84 -5.12
C VAL A 397 51.97 14.69 -3.62
N ILE A 398 51.67 13.53 -3.04
CA ILE A 398 51.90 13.26 -1.61
C ILE A 398 53.40 13.14 -1.31
N GLU A 399 54.16 12.45 -2.16
CA GLU A 399 55.63 12.35 -2.02
C GLU A 399 56.34 13.70 -2.21
N ALA A 400 55.72 14.62 -2.94
CA ALA A 400 56.25 15.97 -3.16
C ALA A 400 55.92 16.96 -2.03
N MET A 401 55.21 16.53 -0.98
CA MET A 401 54.87 17.41 0.14
C MET A 401 56.13 17.87 0.90
N PRO A 402 56.15 19.12 1.40
CA PRO A 402 57.20 19.58 2.30
C PRO A 402 57.15 18.83 3.63
N LYS A 403 58.24 18.89 4.39
CA LYS A 403 58.32 18.27 5.71
C LYS A 403 57.22 18.82 6.64
N TRP A 404 56.41 17.92 7.17
CA TRP A 404 55.38 18.19 8.16
C TRP A 404 56.01 18.49 9.52
N LYS A 405 55.27 19.16 10.40
CA LYS A 405 55.60 19.18 11.82
C LYS A 405 55.09 17.86 12.39
N PRO A 406 55.97 16.94 12.84
CA PRO A 406 55.59 15.62 13.33
C PRO A 406 54.77 15.69 14.62
#